data_AF-A0A418CFT0-F1
#
_entry.id   AF-A0A418CFT0-F1
#
_cell.length_a   1.000
_cell.length_b   1.000
_cell.length_c   1.000
_cell.angle_alpha   90.00
_cell.angle_beta   90.00
_cell.angle_gamma   90.00
#
_symmetry.space_group_name_H-M   'P 1'
#
loop_
_entity.id
_entity.type
_entity.pdbx_description
1 polymer ?
#
loop_
_entity_poly.entity_id
_entity_poly.type
_entity_poly.pdbx_seq_one_letter_code
_entity_poly.pdbx_strand_id
1 'polypeptide(L)'
;MDRIDCPYVVRFLGVSWTKPSDMMLLTELMAGGDLRQVLESNQSTNHNHQFTWHDKVQCALHIAEGLVFLHSMDPKVIHRDLKSRNVLLDADFNAKITDFGIARETDDATMTAGIGTYRWIAPEVLLDGHYSESADIFSLGVILTELSTELIPYSDLRNDKGNVYTDTAIMAKVMAGELIPTFAAECPMWFVKLGRECMALTPQDRPTAMKVAYQLRSHVQGFV
;
A
#
# COMPACT_ATOMS: atom_id res chain seq x y z
N MET A 1 12.57 -1.39 16.62
CA MET A 1 13.11 -1.09 15.27
C MET A 1 14.56 -1.53 15.12
N ASP A 2 15.39 -1.54 16.17
CA ASP A 2 16.82 -1.96 16.17
C ASP A 2 17.14 -3.41 15.71
N ARG A 3 16.13 -4.21 15.36
CA ARG A 3 16.28 -5.60 14.89
C ARG A 3 15.61 -5.89 13.55
N ILE A 4 15.11 -4.86 12.87
CA ILE A 4 14.48 -5.00 11.55
C ILE A 4 15.53 -4.66 10.50
N ASP A 5 16.12 -5.70 9.92
CA ASP A 5 17.06 -5.61 8.81
C ASP A 5 16.45 -6.36 7.62
N CYS A 6 15.76 -5.60 6.76
CA CYS A 6 15.11 -6.10 5.57
C CYS A 6 15.34 -5.10 4.43
N PRO A 7 15.76 -5.54 3.23
CA PRO A 7 16.00 -4.64 2.11
C PRO A 7 14.74 -3.94 1.59
N TYR A 8 13.54 -4.39 2.00
CA TYR A 8 12.25 -3.88 1.57
C TYR A 8 11.49 -3.10 2.65
N VAL A 9 12.13 -2.88 3.80
CA VAL A 9 11.60 -2.06 4.90
C VAL A 9 12.58 -0.93 5.14
N VAL A 10 12.07 0.29 5.30
CA VAL A 10 12.92 1.47 5.54
C VAL A 10 13.75 1.28 6.80
N ARG A 11 15.07 1.38 6.66
CA ARG A 11 16.03 1.16 7.73
C ARG A 11 15.97 2.28 8.75
N PHE A 12 15.70 1.91 9.99
CA PHE A 12 15.86 2.79 11.14
C PHE A 12 17.35 3.02 11.43
N LEU A 13 17.76 4.28 11.58
CA LEU A 13 19.14 4.67 11.86
C LEU A 13 19.32 5.12 13.31
N GLY A 14 18.29 5.68 13.93
CA GLY A 14 18.37 6.17 15.29
C GLY A 14 17.28 7.17 15.63
N VAL A 15 17.39 7.75 16.80
CA VAL A 15 16.49 8.78 17.31
C VAL A 15 17.32 9.99 17.73
N SER A 16 16.79 11.19 17.50
CA SER A 16 17.41 12.45 17.90
C SER A 16 16.41 13.28 18.68
N TRP A 17 16.81 13.81 19.84
CA TRP A 17 15.97 14.68 20.66
C TRP A 17 16.84 15.54 21.56
N THR A 18 16.37 16.75 21.88
CA THR A 18 16.90 17.57 22.98
C THR A 18 15.93 17.60 24.16
N LYS A 19 14.64 17.39 23.91
CA LYS A 19 13.55 17.30 24.90
C LYS A 19 12.53 16.26 24.43
N PRO A 20 11.69 15.67 25.29
CA PRO A 20 10.70 14.68 24.84
C PRO A 20 9.77 15.16 23.72
N SER A 21 9.48 16.46 23.64
CA SER A 21 8.60 17.07 22.63
C SER A 21 9.22 17.25 21.24
N ASP A 22 10.54 17.10 21.08
CA ASP A 22 11.24 17.27 19.80
C ASP A 22 11.87 15.96 19.30
N MET A 23 11.36 14.83 19.77
CA MET A 23 11.83 13.52 19.35
C MET A 23 11.62 13.33 17.85
N MET A 24 12.72 13.08 17.15
CA MET A 24 12.77 12.82 15.72
C MET A 24 13.26 11.38 15.47
N LEU A 25 12.62 10.73 14.51
CA LEU A 25 13.06 9.46 13.97
C LEU A 25 14.05 9.71 12.83
N LEU A 26 15.20 9.03 12.86
CA LEU A 26 16.18 9.04 11.78
C LEU A 26 16.07 7.72 11.01
N THR A 27 15.85 7.81 9.70
CA THR A 27 15.79 6.67 8.78
C THR A 27 16.75 6.88 7.62
N GLU A 28 16.99 5.83 6.83
CA GLU A 28 17.64 6.00 5.54
C GLU A 28 16.85 6.97 4.63
N LEU A 29 17.57 7.67 3.76
CA LEU A 29 16.99 8.60 2.81
C LEU A 29 16.52 7.87 1.56
N MET A 30 15.22 7.94 1.29
CA MET A 30 14.59 7.43 0.06
C MET A 30 14.35 8.60 -0.89
N ALA A 31 15.35 8.89 -1.74
CA ALA A 31 15.43 10.14 -2.51
C ALA A 31 14.34 10.32 -3.59
N GLY A 32 13.66 9.24 -3.99
CA GLY A 32 12.54 9.26 -4.94
C GLY A 32 11.20 9.69 -4.32
N GLY A 33 11.15 9.89 -2.99
CA GLY A 33 9.92 10.28 -2.30
C GLY A 33 8.94 9.11 -2.12
N ASP A 34 7.67 9.43 -1.93
CA ASP A 34 6.61 8.42 -1.77
C ASP A 34 5.98 8.00 -3.10
N LEU A 35 5.45 6.77 -3.16
CA LEU A 35 4.87 6.20 -4.39
C LEU A 35 3.72 7.04 -4.94
N ARG A 36 2.94 7.72 -4.09
CA ARG A 36 1.83 8.55 -4.54
C ARG A 36 2.34 9.76 -5.35
N GLN A 37 3.41 10.40 -4.88
CA GLN A 37 4.08 11.50 -5.60
C GLN A 37 4.71 11.03 -6.91
N VAL A 38 5.34 9.84 -6.91
CA VAL A 38 5.91 9.26 -8.13
C VAL A 38 4.83 9.00 -9.18
N LEU A 39 3.70 8.41 -8.80
CA LEU A 39 2.58 8.15 -9.71
C LEU A 39 1.93 9.44 -10.24
N GLU A 40 1.78 10.47 -9.40
CA GLU A 40 1.28 11.78 -9.85
C GLU A 40 2.24 12.46 -10.84
N SER A 41 3.54 12.35 -10.60
CA SER A 41 4.57 12.90 -11.49
C SER A 41 4.62 12.16 -12.82
N ASN A 42 4.39 10.84 -12.83
CA ASN A 42 4.44 10.03 -14.05
C ASN A 42 3.36 10.39 -15.08
N GLN A 43 2.26 11.00 -14.64
CA GLN A 43 1.22 11.53 -15.53
C GLN A 43 1.64 12.81 -16.26
N SER A 44 2.66 13.50 -15.76
CA SER A 44 3.15 14.74 -16.36
C SER A 44 4.18 14.42 -17.44
N THR A 45 3.97 14.91 -18.66
CA THR A 45 4.78 14.60 -19.86
C THR A 45 6.22 15.14 -19.85
N ASN A 46 6.69 15.71 -18.73
CA ASN A 46 7.92 16.51 -18.66
C ASN A 46 9.06 15.86 -17.83
N HIS A 47 8.97 14.57 -17.51
CA HIS A 47 9.99 13.90 -16.70
C HIS A 47 10.92 13.01 -17.53
N ASN A 48 12.23 13.23 -17.38
CA ASN A 48 13.30 12.47 -18.03
C ASN A 48 13.45 11.02 -17.50
N HIS A 49 12.76 10.67 -16.41
CA HIS A 49 12.75 9.33 -15.82
C HIS A 49 11.28 8.89 -15.64
N GLN A 50 10.82 8.04 -16.54
CA GLN A 50 9.47 7.51 -16.51
C GLN A 50 9.40 6.28 -15.60
N PHE A 51 8.39 6.21 -14.73
CA PHE A 51 8.09 5.04 -13.92
C PHE A 51 7.33 4.03 -14.78
N THR A 52 8.08 3.09 -15.37
CA THR A 52 7.57 2.19 -16.41
C THR A 52 6.69 1.08 -15.83
N TRP A 53 6.04 0.31 -16.71
CA TRP A 53 5.30 -0.90 -16.28
C TRP A 53 6.20 -1.90 -15.54
N HIS A 54 7.44 -2.06 -15.99
CA HIS A 54 8.41 -2.93 -15.32
C HIS A 54 8.68 -2.44 -13.89
N ASP A 55 8.93 -1.15 -13.71
CA ASP A 55 9.20 -0.54 -12.39
C ASP A 55 7.99 -0.65 -11.47
N LYS A 56 6.77 -0.53 -12.01
CA LYS A 56 5.52 -0.74 -11.27
C LYS A 56 5.39 -2.17 -10.74
N VAL A 57 5.68 -3.17 -11.57
CA VAL A 57 5.64 -4.58 -11.13
C VAL A 57 6.76 -4.87 -10.13
N GLN A 58 7.95 -4.29 -10.32
CA GLN A 58 9.06 -4.40 -9.37
C GLN A 58 8.70 -3.77 -8.02
N CYS A 59 8.08 -2.58 -8.02
CA CYS A 59 7.60 -1.91 -6.82
C CYS A 59 6.56 -2.77 -6.08
N ALA A 60 5.58 -3.33 -6.79
CA ALA A 60 4.63 -4.29 -6.20
C ALA A 60 5.33 -5.48 -5.55
N LEU A 61 6.35 -6.04 -6.21
CA LEU A 61 7.15 -7.14 -5.67
C LEU A 61 7.86 -6.72 -4.37
N HIS A 62 8.54 -5.58 -4.35
CA HIS A 62 9.23 -5.08 -3.16
C HIS A 62 8.28 -4.89 -1.98
N ILE A 63 7.08 -4.32 -2.21
CA ILE A 63 6.06 -4.18 -1.17
C ILE A 63 5.66 -5.56 -0.63
N ALA A 64 5.40 -6.53 -1.52
CA ALA A 64 5.04 -7.88 -1.13
C ALA A 64 6.15 -8.58 -0.33
N GLU A 65 7.42 -8.43 -0.71
CA GLU A 65 8.56 -8.96 0.05
C GLU A 65 8.72 -8.30 1.43
N GLY A 66 8.47 -6.99 1.52
CA GLY A 66 8.42 -6.29 2.81
C GLY A 66 7.34 -6.85 3.72
N LEU A 67 6.14 -7.10 3.19
CA LEU A 67 5.06 -7.75 3.94
C LEU A 67 5.40 -9.20 4.33
N VAL A 68 6.04 -9.98 3.44
CA VAL A 68 6.53 -11.32 3.78
C VAL A 68 7.44 -11.27 4.99
N PHE A 69 8.39 -10.33 5.01
CA PHE A 69 9.29 -10.16 6.14
C PHE A 69 8.52 -9.85 7.42
N LEU A 70 7.68 -8.80 7.44
CA LEU A 70 6.91 -8.40 8.63
C LEU A 70 6.00 -9.53 9.15
N HIS A 71 5.27 -10.21 8.25
CA HIS A 71 4.34 -11.27 8.59
C HIS A 71 5.03 -12.57 9.05
N SER A 72 6.34 -12.71 8.78
CA SER A 72 7.15 -13.85 9.21
C SER A 72 7.87 -13.65 10.55
N MET A 73 7.85 -12.42 11.10
CA MET A 73 8.48 -12.12 12.39
C MET A 73 7.82 -12.87 13.55
N ASP A 74 8.54 -13.02 14.65
CA ASP A 74 8.03 -13.53 15.93
C ASP A 74 8.38 -12.54 17.07
N PRO A 75 7.41 -11.81 17.63
CA PRO A 75 5.99 -11.83 17.26
C PRO A 75 5.74 -11.26 15.86
N LYS A 76 4.67 -11.74 15.21
CA LYS A 76 4.24 -11.27 13.89
C LYS A 76 3.99 -9.78 13.91
N VAL A 77 4.48 -9.06 12.90
CA VAL A 77 4.21 -7.62 12.73
C VAL A 77 3.21 -7.43 11.59
N ILE A 78 2.12 -6.72 11.88
CA ILE A 78 1.11 -6.30 10.89
C ILE A 78 1.35 -4.81 10.60
N HIS A 79 1.31 -4.41 9.33
CA HIS A 79 1.58 -3.02 8.95
C HIS A 79 0.46 -2.07 9.40
N ARG A 80 -0.80 -2.46 9.21
CA ARG A 80 -2.04 -1.75 9.63
C ARG A 80 -2.35 -0.42 8.92
N ASP A 81 -1.35 0.25 8.34
CA ASP A 81 -1.50 1.51 7.59
C ASP A 81 -0.78 1.43 6.23
N LEU A 82 -0.88 0.31 5.52
CA LEU A 82 -0.24 0.20 4.21
C LEU A 82 -1.02 1.04 3.18
N LYS A 83 -0.32 1.97 2.53
CA LYS A 83 -0.84 2.86 1.47
C LYS A 83 0.30 3.38 0.62
N SER A 84 0.03 3.92 -0.56
CA SER A 84 1.06 4.44 -1.46
C SER A 84 1.95 5.52 -0.82
N ARG A 85 1.43 6.32 0.12
CA ARG A 85 2.25 7.30 0.87
C ARG A 85 3.25 6.68 1.85
N ASN A 86 3.02 5.44 2.27
CA ASN A 86 3.90 4.70 3.19
C ASN A 86 4.80 3.71 2.42
N VAL A 87 4.92 3.88 1.09
CA VAL A 87 5.88 3.20 0.23
C VAL A 87 6.83 4.26 -0.30
N LEU A 88 8.09 4.19 0.10
CA LEU A 88 9.13 5.13 -0.32
C LEU A 88 10.01 4.51 -1.40
N LEU A 89 10.50 5.34 -2.33
CA LEU A 89 11.36 4.92 -3.43
C LEU A 89 12.72 5.60 -3.33
N ASP A 90 13.80 4.88 -3.69
CA ASP A 90 15.11 5.49 -3.87
C ASP A 90 15.25 6.11 -5.28
N ALA A 91 16.45 6.56 -5.62
CA ALA A 91 16.74 7.19 -6.92
C ALA A 91 16.58 6.23 -8.11
N ASP A 92 16.65 4.92 -7.87
CA ASP A 92 16.56 3.86 -8.88
C ASP A 92 15.19 3.15 -8.84
N PHE A 93 14.20 3.77 -8.19
CA PHE A 93 12.85 3.24 -7.97
C PHE A 93 12.78 1.94 -7.16
N ASN A 94 13.80 1.61 -6.35
CA ASN A 94 13.66 0.52 -5.39
C ASN A 94 12.74 0.95 -4.25
N ALA A 95 11.58 0.30 -4.16
CA ALA A 95 10.59 0.57 -3.13
C ALA A 95 10.92 -0.09 -1.77
N LYS A 96 10.59 0.60 -0.67
CA LYS A 96 10.58 0.09 0.70
C LYS A 96 9.33 0.57 1.45
N ILE A 97 8.76 -0.27 2.31
CA ILE A 97 7.63 0.11 3.17
C ILE A 97 8.12 0.80 4.46
N THR A 98 7.35 1.77 4.95
CA THR A 98 7.62 2.54 6.18
C THR A 98 6.37 2.64 7.06
N ASP A 99 6.49 3.23 8.25
CA ASP A 99 5.36 3.59 9.13
C ASP A 99 4.48 2.40 9.56
N PHE A 100 5.10 1.23 9.71
CA PHE A 100 4.47 0.02 10.24
C PHE A 100 4.47 0.00 11.78
N GLY A 101 3.42 -0.56 12.38
CA GLY A 101 3.47 -1.11 13.74
C GLY A 101 3.59 -0.15 14.93
N ILE A 102 3.54 1.19 14.79
CA ILE A 102 3.68 2.10 15.95
C ILE A 102 2.48 3.04 16.18
N ALA A 103 1.70 3.41 15.15
CA ALA A 103 0.79 4.55 15.30
C ALA A 103 -0.58 4.25 15.96
N ARG A 104 -1.11 3.01 15.88
CA ARG A 104 -2.55 2.79 16.14
C ARG A 104 -2.99 2.02 17.38
N GLU A 105 -2.08 1.41 18.15
CA GLU A 105 -2.49 0.82 19.45
C GLU A 105 -2.94 1.87 20.48
N THR A 106 -2.58 3.14 20.25
CA THR A 106 -3.00 4.28 21.07
C THR A 106 -4.20 5.05 20.51
N ASP A 107 -4.75 4.63 19.36
CA ASP A 107 -5.67 5.44 18.56
C ASP A 107 -7.11 4.85 18.49
N ASP A 108 -7.43 3.90 19.39
CA ASP A 108 -8.80 3.40 19.63
C ASP A 108 -9.78 4.54 19.97
N ALA A 109 -9.28 5.71 20.38
CA ALA A 109 -10.08 6.88 20.72
C ALA A 109 -10.33 7.85 19.54
N THR A 110 -9.68 7.67 18.38
CA THR A 110 -9.63 8.70 17.33
C THR A 110 -10.05 8.19 15.94
N MET A 111 -11.15 7.44 15.88
CA MET A 111 -11.88 7.19 14.62
C MET A 111 -12.42 8.47 13.94
N THR A 112 -12.20 9.65 14.52
CA THR A 112 -12.75 10.94 14.07
C THR A 112 -11.76 11.87 13.38
N ALA A 113 -10.46 11.56 13.25
CA ALA A 113 -9.46 12.57 12.84
C ALA A 113 -8.59 12.24 11.60
N GLY A 114 -8.92 11.21 10.81
CA GLY A 114 -8.09 10.78 9.67
C GLY A 114 -8.72 10.98 8.28
N ILE A 115 -9.15 12.19 7.92
CA ILE A 115 -9.66 12.49 6.55
C ILE A 115 -8.55 12.15 5.53
N GLY A 116 -8.66 11.01 4.85
CA GLY A 116 -7.79 10.64 3.72
C GLY A 116 -7.25 9.20 3.68
N THR A 117 -7.21 8.46 4.81
CA THR A 117 -6.54 7.14 4.86
C THR A 117 -7.47 5.94 4.57
N TYR A 118 -8.79 6.14 4.53
CA TYR A 118 -9.77 5.04 4.48
C TYR A 118 -9.77 4.24 3.18
N ARG A 119 -9.24 4.78 2.08
CA ARG A 119 -9.32 4.16 0.75
C ARG A 119 -8.52 2.85 0.65
N TRP A 120 -7.52 2.64 1.50
CA TRP A 120 -6.72 1.41 1.53
C TRP A 120 -7.17 0.42 2.60
N ILE A 121 -8.14 0.79 3.44
CA ILE A 121 -8.53 -0.01 4.59
C ILE A 121 -9.46 -1.15 4.15
N ALA A 122 -9.16 -2.34 4.65
CA ALA A 122 -9.96 -3.54 4.40
C ALA A 122 -11.38 -3.43 5.00
N PRO A 123 -12.38 -4.08 4.40
CA PRO A 123 -13.77 -3.98 4.85
C PRO A 123 -13.98 -4.43 6.30
N GLU A 124 -13.31 -5.50 6.74
CA GLU A 124 -13.37 -5.98 8.13
C GLU A 124 -12.82 -4.94 9.10
N VAL A 125 -11.69 -4.31 8.76
CA VAL A 125 -11.09 -3.26 9.60
C VAL A 125 -12.00 -2.04 9.71
N LEU A 126 -12.72 -1.67 8.65
CA LEU A 126 -13.70 -0.59 8.69
C LEU A 126 -14.92 -0.93 9.56
N LEU A 127 -15.30 -2.21 9.65
CA LEU A 127 -16.48 -2.69 10.37
C LEU A 127 -16.23 -2.88 11.87
N ASP A 128 -15.16 -3.56 12.24
CA ASP A 128 -14.91 -4.01 13.61
C ASP A 128 -13.51 -3.65 14.15
N GLY A 129 -12.67 -3.00 13.34
CA GLY A 129 -11.32 -2.61 13.71
C GLY A 129 -10.34 -3.79 13.83
N HIS A 130 -10.72 -5.00 13.39
CA HIS A 130 -9.89 -6.18 13.54
C HIS A 130 -8.79 -6.24 12.47
N TYR A 131 -7.54 -6.00 12.88
CA TYR A 131 -6.38 -6.11 12.00
C TYR A 131 -5.78 -7.51 12.01
N SER A 132 -5.56 -8.04 10.80
CA SER A 132 -4.87 -9.30 10.53
C SER A 132 -3.89 -9.09 9.36
N GLU A 133 -2.99 -10.05 9.10
CA GLU A 133 -2.14 -10.00 7.90
C GLU A 133 -2.94 -9.81 6.60
N SER A 134 -4.15 -10.38 6.52
CA SER A 134 -5.03 -10.26 5.36
C SER A 134 -5.53 -8.83 5.12
N ALA A 135 -5.54 -7.97 6.14
CA ALA A 135 -5.86 -6.56 5.97
C ALA A 135 -4.76 -5.83 5.19
N ASP A 136 -3.48 -6.11 5.48
CA ASP A 136 -2.36 -5.57 4.70
C ASP A 136 -2.40 -6.05 3.23
N ILE A 137 -2.86 -7.29 3.00
CA ILE A 137 -3.03 -7.83 1.63
C ILE A 137 -4.12 -7.08 0.87
N PHE A 138 -5.23 -6.74 1.51
CA PHE A 138 -6.26 -5.90 0.89
C PHE A 138 -5.69 -4.54 0.50
N SER A 139 -4.95 -3.89 1.42
CA SER A 139 -4.29 -2.61 1.16
C SER A 139 -3.29 -2.69 0.01
N LEU A 140 -2.52 -3.79 -0.08
CA LEU A 140 -1.65 -4.05 -1.22
C LEU A 140 -2.47 -4.15 -2.51
N GLY A 141 -3.59 -4.87 -2.50
CA GLY A 141 -4.51 -4.95 -3.65
C GLY A 141 -4.99 -3.59 -4.14
N VAL A 142 -5.28 -2.65 -3.22
CA VAL A 142 -5.59 -1.26 -3.55
C VAL A 142 -4.38 -0.56 -4.18
N ILE A 143 -3.16 -0.73 -3.65
CA ILE A 143 -1.94 -0.18 -4.27
C ILE A 143 -1.70 -0.74 -5.68
N LEU A 144 -2.02 -2.01 -5.94
CA LEU A 144 -1.95 -2.57 -7.31
C LEU A 144 -2.86 -1.81 -8.27
N THR A 145 -4.04 -1.36 -7.83
CA THR A 145 -4.91 -0.50 -8.67
C THR A 145 -4.27 0.86 -8.95
N GLU A 146 -3.56 1.45 -7.99
CA GLU A 146 -2.83 2.71 -8.18
C GLU A 146 -1.66 2.54 -9.14
N LEU A 147 -0.89 1.46 -9.03
CA LEU A 147 0.20 1.17 -9.97
C LEU A 147 -0.32 1.01 -11.40
N SER A 148 -1.50 0.41 -11.54
CA SER A 148 -2.15 0.22 -12.83
C SER A 148 -2.71 1.52 -13.42
N THR A 149 -3.45 2.30 -12.64
CA THR A 149 -4.19 3.48 -13.13
C THR A 149 -3.43 4.79 -12.99
N GLU A 150 -2.43 4.81 -12.10
CA GLU A 150 -1.79 6.00 -11.58
C GLU A 150 -2.75 6.97 -10.88
N LEU A 151 -4.01 6.60 -10.64
CA LEU A 151 -5.01 7.47 -10.03
C LEU A 151 -5.08 7.26 -8.52
N ILE A 152 -5.72 8.21 -7.83
CA ILE A 152 -6.14 8.00 -6.43
C ILE A 152 -7.20 6.89 -6.43
N PRO A 153 -7.17 5.89 -5.52
CA PRO A 153 -8.14 4.81 -5.52
C PRO A 153 -9.58 5.32 -5.52
N TYR A 154 -10.46 4.71 -6.31
CA TYR A 154 -11.88 5.07 -6.47
C TYR A 154 -12.17 6.46 -7.07
N SER A 155 -11.16 7.25 -7.44
CA SER A 155 -11.37 8.64 -7.92
C SER A 155 -11.99 8.73 -9.32
N ASP A 156 -11.93 7.66 -10.09
CA ASP A 156 -12.54 7.47 -11.41
C ASP A 156 -13.98 6.96 -11.33
N LEU A 157 -14.40 6.42 -10.19
CA LEU A 157 -15.74 5.86 -10.00
C LEU A 157 -16.80 6.96 -9.83
N ARG A 158 -17.98 6.71 -10.38
CA ARG A 158 -19.14 7.60 -10.32
C ARG A 158 -20.38 6.84 -9.84
N ASN A 159 -21.28 7.54 -9.17
CA ASN A 159 -22.61 7.01 -8.85
C ASN A 159 -23.56 7.09 -10.04
N ASP A 160 -24.78 6.57 -9.89
CA ASP A 160 -25.82 6.56 -10.94
C ASP A 160 -26.19 7.96 -11.47
N LYS A 161 -25.85 9.01 -10.72
CA LYS A 161 -26.06 10.42 -11.10
C LYS A 161 -24.84 11.05 -11.77
N GLY A 162 -23.77 10.29 -12.01
CA GLY A 162 -22.52 10.75 -12.61
C GLY A 162 -21.60 11.53 -11.66
N ASN A 163 -21.89 11.57 -10.35
CA ASN A 163 -21.06 12.29 -9.37
C ASN A 163 -19.98 11.37 -8.79
N VAL A 164 -18.82 11.94 -8.44
CA VAL A 164 -17.76 11.24 -7.69
C VAL A 164 -18.30 10.81 -6.32
N TYR A 165 -17.90 9.64 -5.84
CA TYR A 165 -18.23 9.20 -4.50
C TYR A 165 -17.51 10.05 -3.44
N THR A 166 -18.22 10.42 -2.37
CA THR A 166 -17.60 10.95 -1.15
C THR A 166 -16.84 9.85 -0.43
N ASP A 167 -15.85 10.19 0.40
CA ASP A 167 -15.10 9.20 1.20
C ASP A 167 -16.04 8.34 2.06
N THR A 168 -17.08 8.95 2.64
CA THR A 168 -18.11 8.24 3.43
C THR A 168 -18.89 7.23 2.60
N ALA A 169 -19.22 7.56 1.35
CA ALA A 169 -19.90 6.65 0.45
C ALA A 169 -18.97 5.52 -0.03
N ILE A 170 -17.69 5.81 -0.28
CA ILE A 170 -16.68 4.79 -0.60
C ILE A 170 -16.60 3.79 0.54
N MET A 171 -16.40 4.26 1.79
CA MET A 171 -16.31 3.38 2.96
C MET A 171 -17.55 2.49 3.10
N ALA A 172 -18.75 3.08 3.03
CA ALA A 172 -20.00 2.32 3.15
C ALA A 172 -20.11 1.21 2.10
N LYS A 173 -19.75 1.50 0.85
CA LYS A 173 -19.83 0.52 -0.24
C LYS A 173 -18.73 -0.53 -0.19
N VAL A 174 -17.53 -0.17 0.24
CA VAL A 174 -16.44 -1.14 0.48
C VAL A 174 -16.84 -2.11 1.60
N MET A 175 -17.35 -1.61 2.72
CA MET A 175 -17.87 -2.44 3.82
C MET A 175 -18.98 -3.40 3.37
N ALA A 176 -19.84 -2.95 2.44
CA ALA A 176 -20.90 -3.78 1.86
C ALA A 176 -20.41 -4.76 0.78
N GLY A 177 -19.13 -4.71 0.38
CA GLY A 177 -18.59 -5.50 -0.73
C GLY A 177 -19.09 -5.08 -2.11
N GLU A 178 -19.69 -3.89 -2.21
CA GLU A 178 -20.28 -3.35 -3.45
C GLU A 178 -19.26 -2.58 -4.30
N LEU A 179 -18.11 -2.24 -3.73
CA LEU A 179 -17.12 -1.38 -4.38
C LEU A 179 -15.70 -1.89 -4.14
N ILE A 180 -14.96 -1.96 -5.23
CA ILE A 180 -13.50 -2.14 -5.26
C ILE A 180 -12.93 -1.14 -6.28
N PRO A 181 -11.68 -0.69 -6.13
CA PRO A 181 -11.07 0.21 -7.09
C PRO A 181 -10.83 -0.50 -8.44
N THR A 182 -10.71 0.29 -9.49
CA THR A 182 -10.60 -0.18 -10.87
C THR A 182 -9.14 -0.38 -11.27
N PHE A 183 -8.93 -1.23 -12.28
CA PHE A 183 -7.67 -1.32 -12.99
C PHE A 183 -7.80 -0.58 -14.32
N ALA A 184 -6.68 -0.10 -14.87
CA ALA A 184 -6.64 0.48 -16.20
C ALA A 184 -7.04 -0.56 -17.26
N ALA A 185 -7.61 -0.12 -18.39
CA ALA A 185 -8.15 -1.02 -19.41
C ALA A 185 -7.06 -1.87 -20.08
N GLU A 186 -5.85 -1.32 -20.20
CA GLU A 186 -4.65 -1.92 -20.77
C GLU A 186 -3.86 -2.77 -19.77
N CYS A 187 -4.30 -2.84 -18.50
CA CYS A 187 -3.62 -3.59 -17.46
C CYS A 187 -3.61 -5.10 -17.78
N PRO A 188 -2.44 -5.78 -17.72
CA PRO A 188 -2.37 -7.23 -17.95
C PRO A 188 -3.32 -8.02 -17.03
N MET A 189 -4.07 -8.95 -17.62
CA MET A 189 -5.10 -9.72 -16.91
C MET A 189 -4.58 -10.49 -15.69
N TRP A 190 -3.32 -10.93 -15.70
CA TRP A 190 -2.71 -11.62 -14.55
C TRP A 190 -2.59 -10.68 -13.34
N PHE A 191 -2.26 -9.40 -13.57
CA PHE A 191 -2.10 -8.39 -12.52
C PHE A 191 -3.47 -7.95 -11.98
N VAL A 192 -4.46 -7.79 -12.88
CA VAL A 192 -5.87 -7.56 -12.50
C VAL A 192 -6.39 -8.70 -11.63
N LYS A 193 -6.12 -9.95 -12.02
CA LYS A 193 -6.54 -11.13 -11.26
C LYS A 193 -5.90 -11.15 -9.88
N LEU A 194 -4.59 -10.97 -9.79
CA LEU A 194 -3.87 -10.91 -8.52
C LEU A 194 -4.43 -9.83 -7.59
N GLY A 195 -4.64 -8.62 -8.11
CA GLY A 195 -5.19 -7.54 -7.31
C GLY A 195 -6.62 -7.77 -6.84
N ARG A 196 -7.47 -8.42 -7.65
CA ARG A 196 -8.81 -8.83 -7.23
C ARG A 196 -8.78 -9.93 -6.16
N GLU A 197 -7.86 -10.89 -6.26
CA GLU A 197 -7.64 -11.90 -5.21
C GLU A 197 -7.19 -11.24 -3.89
N CYS A 198 -6.28 -10.26 -3.96
CA CYS A 198 -5.87 -9.49 -2.79
C CYS A 198 -7.03 -8.73 -2.14
N MET A 199 -8.00 -8.26 -2.93
CA MET A 199 -9.17 -7.50 -2.47
C MET A 199 -10.44 -8.35 -2.28
N ALA A 200 -10.30 -9.67 -2.09
CA ALA A 200 -11.45 -10.52 -1.77
C ALA A 200 -12.17 -10.04 -0.51
N LEU A 201 -13.51 -10.07 -0.51
CA LEU A 201 -14.33 -9.57 0.61
C LEU A 201 -14.02 -10.35 1.89
N THR A 202 -14.01 -11.68 1.81
CA THR A 202 -13.63 -12.57 2.91
C THR A 202 -12.10 -12.54 3.11
N PRO A 203 -11.59 -12.20 4.31
CA PRO A 203 -10.14 -12.11 4.54
C PRO A 203 -9.38 -13.40 4.28
N GLN A 204 -9.99 -14.55 4.55
CA GLN A 204 -9.38 -15.88 4.38
C GLN A 204 -9.23 -16.29 2.90
N ASP A 205 -9.98 -15.67 1.99
CA ASP A 205 -9.88 -15.92 0.56
C ASP A 205 -8.71 -15.15 -0.08
N ARG A 206 -8.10 -14.21 0.66
CA ARG A 206 -6.96 -13.43 0.19
C ARG A 206 -5.68 -14.26 0.22
N PRO A 207 -4.79 -14.12 -0.78
CA PRO A 207 -3.50 -14.80 -0.77
C PRO A 207 -2.60 -14.29 0.36
N THR A 208 -1.70 -15.12 0.88
CA THR A 208 -0.66 -14.65 1.80
C THR A 208 0.34 -13.75 1.07
N ALA A 209 1.06 -12.89 1.80
CA ALA A 209 2.13 -12.06 1.23
C ALA A 209 3.14 -12.89 0.42
N MET A 210 3.48 -14.09 0.92
CA MET A 210 4.39 -15.01 0.25
C MET A 210 3.86 -15.50 -1.10
N LYS A 211 2.54 -15.78 -1.18
CA LYS A 211 1.91 -16.18 -2.43
C LYS A 211 1.87 -15.04 -3.43
N VAL A 212 1.61 -13.81 -2.97
CA VAL A 212 1.63 -12.60 -3.81
C VAL A 212 3.03 -12.34 -4.36
N ALA A 213 4.06 -12.34 -3.49
CA ALA A 213 5.45 -12.16 -3.88
C ALA A 213 5.91 -13.20 -4.91
N TYR A 214 5.56 -14.47 -4.71
CA TYR A 214 5.87 -15.54 -5.67
C TYR A 214 5.27 -15.27 -7.06
N GLN A 215 4.00 -14.86 -7.13
CA GLN A 215 3.34 -14.56 -8.41
C GLN A 215 4.01 -13.37 -9.11
N LEU A 216 4.26 -12.27 -8.39
CA LEU A 216 4.93 -11.09 -8.93
C LEU A 216 6.34 -11.39 -9.44
N ARG A 217 7.12 -12.16 -8.68
CA ARG A 217 8.50 -12.55 -9.05
C ARG A 217 8.55 -13.31 -10.37
N SER A 218 7.59 -14.19 -10.62
CA SER A 218 7.50 -14.94 -11.88
C SER A 218 7.30 -14.06 -13.11
N HIS A 219 6.75 -12.85 -12.93
CA HIS A 219 6.52 -11.89 -14.00
C HIS A 219 7.66 -10.87 -14.14
N VAL A 220 8.39 -10.54 -13.06
CA VAL A 220 9.61 -9.71 -13.14
C VAL A 220 10.71 -10.43 -13.93
N GLN A 221 10.94 -11.72 -13.67
CA GLN A 221 12.00 -12.50 -14.33
C GLN A 221 11.76 -12.75 -15.83
N GLY A 222 10.56 -12.49 -16.34
CA GLY A 222 10.21 -12.64 -17.75
C GLY A 222 10.54 -11.43 -18.64
N PHE A 223 11.10 -10.35 -18.08
CA PHE A 223 11.47 -9.13 -18.81
C PHE A 223 12.96 -9.05 -19.19
N VAL A 224 13.74 -10.12 -18.98
CA VAL A 224 15.16 -10.24 -19.35
C VAL A 224 15.33 -11.04 -20.63
#